data_AF-A0A2T6K5K9-F1
#
_entry.id   AF-A0A2T6K5K9-F1
#
_cell.length_a   1.000
_cell.length_b   1.000
_cell.length_c   1.000
_cell.angle_alpha   90.00
_cell.angle_beta   90.00
_cell.angle_gamma   90.00
#
_symmetry.space_group_name_H-M   'P 1'
#
loop_
_entity.id
_entity.type
_entity.pdbx_description
1 polymer ?
#
loop_
_entity_poly.entity_id
_entity_poly.type
_entity_poly.pdbx_seq_one_letter_code
_entity_poly.pdbx_strand_id
1 'polypeptide(L)'
;MRNTAFTFLALSSLVACGGGGGGGGGDADPSQLPRYVDLADATSTQTSGLVSHQLNPATITVALREGTFIRADNSFTLGDLAGRIDAARKTVTLDGGGTITLEDGDTSFVAMYTAEPFVGNPTVGVVGVSTEARDLPVSGSVSYAGSSQIVIIDGSALYELRGSTQAAATFQDGGGDVDITFADLNGTRSGPGDPADVTNVARIQIDNAMIANGGFTGGTATLTSTQITTTLSGSEVVTTSGGFYGPRADEIGGVFVIDDTQDEGSLSLQGSFVAN
;
A
#
# COMPACT_ATOMS: atom_id res chain seq x y z
N MET A 1 20.98 71.80 -5.63
CA MET A 1 22.34 71.76 -5.07
C MET A 1 22.91 70.38 -5.42
N ARG A 2 23.64 70.27 -6.54
CA ARG A 2 25.10 70.01 -6.62
C ARG A 2 25.54 68.77 -5.82
N ASN A 3 25.83 67.66 -6.52
CA ASN A 3 27.18 67.06 -6.74
C ASN A 3 27.39 65.87 -5.77
N THR A 4 28.00 64.71 -6.08
CA THR A 4 28.83 64.18 -7.18
C THR A 4 28.97 62.66 -6.90
N ALA A 5 28.66 61.77 -7.85
CA ALA A 5 29.55 60.84 -8.55
C ALA A 5 30.67 60.15 -7.73
N PHE A 6 30.72 58.81 -7.77
CA PHE A 6 31.95 58.06 -8.08
C PHE A 6 31.63 56.66 -8.64
N THR A 7 32.13 56.42 -9.84
CA THR A 7 32.13 55.16 -10.60
C THR A 7 33.41 54.38 -10.26
N PHE A 8 33.33 53.06 -10.14
CA PHE A 8 34.47 52.20 -10.49
C PHE A 8 34.00 50.97 -11.26
N LEU A 9 34.55 50.85 -12.46
CA LEU A 9 34.43 49.79 -13.43
C LEU A 9 35.55 48.77 -13.14
N ALA A 10 35.24 47.48 -13.09
CA ALA A 10 36.25 46.43 -13.20
C ALA A 10 35.70 45.33 -14.11
N LEU A 11 36.16 45.40 -15.36
CA LEU A 11 35.98 44.41 -16.41
C LEU A 11 37.20 43.47 -16.32
N SER A 12 36.98 42.19 -16.03
CA SER A 12 38.03 41.16 -16.10
C SER A 12 37.51 40.02 -16.95
N SER A 13 38.18 39.80 -18.06
CA SER A 13 37.87 38.83 -19.10
C SER A 13 38.72 37.56 -18.99
N LEU A 14 38.12 36.44 -19.44
CA LEU A 14 38.72 35.18 -19.92
C LEU A 14 39.53 34.33 -18.94
N VAL A 15 39.07 33.08 -18.71
CA VAL A 15 39.78 31.86 -19.15
C VAL A 15 38.72 30.79 -19.48
N ALA A 16 38.66 30.40 -20.75
CA ALA A 16 38.16 29.10 -21.16
C ALA A 16 39.37 28.17 -21.24
N CYS A 17 39.35 27.07 -20.49
CA CYS A 17 40.26 25.95 -20.66
C CYS A 17 39.43 24.67 -20.60
N GLY A 18 39.48 23.89 -21.68
CA GLY A 18 38.90 22.55 -21.73
C GLY A 18 39.67 21.58 -20.83
N GLY A 19 38.96 20.54 -20.42
CA GLY A 19 39.52 19.38 -19.75
C GLY A 19 38.54 18.23 -19.86
N GLY A 20 38.76 17.36 -20.85
CA GLY A 20 38.18 16.03 -20.87
C GLY A 20 38.92 15.09 -19.91
N GLY A 21 38.25 14.01 -19.52
CA GLY A 21 38.68 13.02 -18.53
C GLY A 21 37.60 12.94 -17.46
N GLY A 22 36.92 11.83 -17.24
CA GLY A 22 37.36 10.45 -17.17
C GLY A 22 36.50 9.84 -16.06
N GLY A 23 36.09 8.58 -16.21
CA GLY A 23 35.08 7.97 -15.35
C GLY A 23 35.38 8.11 -13.84
N GLY A 24 34.40 8.64 -13.11
CA GLY A 24 34.14 8.24 -11.73
C GLY A 24 32.95 7.29 -11.81
N GLY A 25 33.03 6.02 -11.40
CA GLY A 25 33.57 5.70 -10.08
C GLY A 25 32.77 6.48 -9.05
N GLY A 26 31.44 6.35 -9.10
CA GLY A 26 30.59 6.86 -8.04
C GLY A 26 31.00 6.12 -6.78
N ASP A 27 31.76 6.79 -5.94
CA ASP A 27 31.88 6.42 -4.54
C ASP A 27 30.44 6.38 -4.02
N ALA A 28 29.91 5.16 -3.87
CA ALA A 28 28.70 4.94 -3.14
C ALA A 28 28.97 5.47 -1.73
N ASP A 29 28.37 6.62 -1.43
CA ASP A 29 28.36 7.18 -0.09
C ASP A 29 27.93 6.06 0.88
N PRO A 30 28.77 5.64 1.83
CA PRO A 30 28.49 4.52 2.73
C PRO A 30 27.35 4.81 3.73
N SER A 31 26.76 6.01 3.71
CA SER A 31 25.45 6.29 4.32
C SER A 31 24.25 5.88 3.44
N GLN A 32 24.50 5.41 2.22
CA GLN A 32 23.54 4.84 1.29
C GLN A 32 23.66 3.31 1.26
N LEU A 33 23.44 2.68 2.41
CA LEU A 33 22.85 1.33 2.40
C LEU A 33 21.60 1.40 1.50
N PRO A 34 21.27 0.39 0.67
CA PRO A 34 20.07 0.48 -0.15
C PRO A 34 18.87 0.62 0.79
N ARG A 35 18.33 1.84 0.86
CA ARG A 35 17.25 2.25 1.76
C ARG A 35 16.00 1.38 1.59
N TYR A 36 15.86 0.86 0.38
CA TYR A 36 14.80 -0.03 -0.04
C TYR A 36 15.42 -1.39 -0.40
N VAL A 37 14.97 -2.42 0.31
CA VAL A 37 15.35 -3.81 0.04
C VAL A 37 14.06 -4.57 -0.20
N ASP A 38 14.02 -5.31 -1.30
CA ASP A 38 12.91 -6.19 -1.65
C ASP A 38 12.58 -7.13 -0.48
N LEU A 39 11.30 -7.34 -0.19
CA LEU A 39 10.84 -8.24 0.86
C LEU A 39 11.30 -9.68 0.64
N ALA A 40 11.38 -10.11 -0.62
CA ALA A 40 11.80 -11.44 -1.02
C ALA A 40 13.33 -11.60 -1.16
N ASP A 41 14.12 -10.52 -1.06
CA ASP A 41 15.58 -10.61 -1.17
C ASP A 41 16.20 -11.40 0.00
N ALA A 42 16.47 -12.67 -0.25
CA ALA A 42 17.10 -13.60 0.68
C ALA A 42 18.63 -13.39 0.80
N THR A 43 19.24 -12.58 -0.07
CA THR A 43 20.69 -12.35 -0.09
C THR A 43 21.11 -11.14 0.75
N SER A 44 20.19 -10.19 0.97
CA SER A 44 20.44 -9.04 1.81
C SER A 44 20.48 -9.41 3.30
N THR A 45 21.35 -8.74 4.05
CA THR A 45 21.44 -8.83 5.51
C THR A 45 20.88 -7.60 6.22
N GLN A 46 20.31 -6.66 5.46
CA GLN A 46 19.87 -5.38 5.99
C GLN A 46 18.57 -5.46 6.78
N THR A 47 18.42 -4.48 7.66
CA THR A 47 17.20 -4.21 8.40
C THR A 47 16.34 -3.21 7.64
N SER A 48 15.07 -3.53 7.41
CA SER A 48 14.07 -2.59 6.88
C SER A 48 13.05 -2.23 7.96
N GLY A 49 12.68 -0.96 8.04
CA GLY A 49 11.44 -0.56 8.70
C GLY A 49 10.25 -1.02 7.87
N LEU A 50 9.21 -1.50 8.54
CA LEU A 50 7.97 -1.94 7.90
C LEU A 50 6.81 -1.06 8.34
N VAL A 51 5.88 -0.84 7.42
CA VAL A 51 4.57 -0.25 7.69
C VAL A 51 3.51 -1.21 7.18
N SER A 52 2.49 -1.46 8.01
CA SER A 52 1.33 -2.27 7.68
C SER A 52 0.04 -1.50 7.86
N HIS A 53 -0.86 -1.68 6.89
CA HIS A 53 -2.27 -1.34 7.03
C HIS A 53 -3.03 -2.63 7.21
N GLN A 54 -3.61 -2.80 8.39
CA GLN A 54 -4.20 -4.04 8.86
C GLN A 54 -5.70 -3.87 9.03
N LEU A 55 -6.45 -4.85 8.55
CA LEU A 55 -7.88 -5.02 8.78
C LEU A 55 -8.09 -6.19 9.74
N ASN A 56 -8.85 -5.94 10.80
CA ASN A 56 -9.45 -7.01 11.59
C ASN A 56 -10.87 -7.29 11.07
N PRO A 57 -11.10 -8.41 10.36
CA PRO A 57 -12.41 -8.72 9.78
C PRO A 57 -13.48 -9.04 10.84
N ALA A 58 -13.10 -9.39 12.06
CA ALA A 58 -14.06 -9.69 13.12
C ALA A 58 -14.67 -8.43 13.75
N THR A 59 -13.89 -7.34 13.81
CA THR A 59 -14.33 -6.06 14.38
C THR A 59 -14.53 -4.98 13.33
N ILE A 60 -14.19 -5.24 12.06
CA ILE A 60 -14.27 -4.30 10.95
C ILE A 60 -13.50 -3.02 11.27
N THR A 61 -12.28 -3.18 11.78
CA THR A 61 -11.41 -2.05 12.17
C THR A 61 -10.12 -2.08 11.39
N VAL A 62 -9.72 -0.90 10.92
CA VAL A 62 -8.43 -0.68 10.26
C VAL A 62 -7.43 -0.09 11.24
N ALA A 63 -6.19 -0.57 11.21
CA ALA A 63 -5.10 -0.09 12.04
C ALA A 63 -3.80 0.06 11.24
N LEU A 64 -3.05 1.11 11.54
CA LEU A 64 -1.67 1.29 11.09
C LEU A 64 -0.73 0.63 12.12
N ARG A 65 0.18 -0.21 11.64
CA ARG A 65 1.21 -0.86 12.47
C ARG A 65 2.58 -0.61 11.88
N GLU A 66 3.55 -0.38 12.75
CA GLU A 66 4.96 -0.34 12.37
C GLU A 66 5.64 -1.65 12.76
N GLY A 67 6.71 -1.95 12.06
CA GLY A 67 7.43 -3.19 12.23
C GLY A 67 8.87 -3.08 11.77
N THR A 68 9.57 -4.20 11.83
CA THR A 68 10.95 -4.29 11.39
C THR A 68 11.20 -5.68 10.81
N PHE A 69 11.97 -5.72 9.73
CA PHE A 69 12.46 -6.95 9.16
C PHE A 69 13.99 -6.95 9.15
N ILE A 70 14.58 -7.78 10.01
CA ILE A 70 16.02 -7.99 10.11
C ILE A 70 16.36 -9.24 9.30
N ARG A 71 16.92 -9.04 8.09
CA ARG A 71 17.19 -10.17 7.19
C ARG A 71 18.36 -11.03 7.62
N ALA A 72 19.32 -10.47 8.39
CA ALA A 72 20.50 -11.19 8.86
C ALA A 72 20.18 -12.42 9.72
N ASP A 73 19.09 -12.39 10.48
CA ASP A 73 18.66 -13.49 11.37
C ASP A 73 17.21 -13.93 11.13
N ASN A 74 16.58 -13.39 10.09
CA ASN A 74 15.18 -13.60 9.72
C ASN A 74 14.17 -13.16 10.78
N SER A 75 14.53 -12.22 11.67
CA SER A 75 13.59 -11.67 12.64
C SER A 75 12.60 -10.71 11.97
N PHE A 76 11.32 -10.89 12.27
CA PHE A 76 10.22 -10.09 11.74
C PHE A 76 9.35 -9.60 12.88
N THR A 77 9.02 -8.32 12.88
CA THR A 77 8.06 -7.71 13.81
C THR A 77 7.04 -6.88 13.05
N LEU A 78 5.80 -6.89 13.54
CA LEU A 78 4.70 -6.06 13.07
C LEU A 78 3.74 -5.77 14.22
N GLY A 79 3.88 -4.58 14.82
CA GLY A 79 3.24 -4.26 16.10
C GLY A 79 3.63 -5.27 17.17
N ASP A 80 2.63 -5.90 17.79
CA ASP A 80 2.82 -6.91 18.83
C ASP A 80 3.09 -8.33 18.28
N LEU A 81 3.06 -8.50 16.95
CA LEU A 81 3.36 -9.77 16.30
C LEU A 81 4.86 -9.85 16.01
N ALA A 82 5.57 -10.74 16.71
CA ALA A 82 6.99 -11.01 16.48
C ALA A 82 7.20 -12.49 16.13
N GLY A 83 8.20 -12.75 15.30
CA GLY A 83 8.54 -14.12 14.90
C GLY A 83 9.73 -14.20 13.96
N ARG A 84 9.84 -15.36 13.30
CA ARG A 84 10.89 -15.64 12.32
C ARG A 84 10.28 -15.95 10.96
N ILE A 85 10.74 -15.24 9.94
CA ILE A 85 10.36 -15.52 8.55
C ILE A 85 11.18 -16.70 7.99
N ASP A 86 10.55 -17.53 7.18
CA ASP A 86 11.20 -18.64 6.50
C ASP A 86 12.19 -18.17 5.42
N ALA A 87 12.97 -19.11 4.90
CA ALA A 87 13.96 -18.82 3.85
C ALA A 87 13.31 -18.42 2.52
N ALA A 88 12.07 -18.81 2.28
CA ALA A 88 11.29 -18.42 1.10
C ALA A 88 10.76 -16.98 1.18
N ARG A 89 10.85 -16.35 2.36
CA ARG A 89 10.29 -15.01 2.65
C ARG A 89 8.77 -14.96 2.47
N LYS A 90 8.08 -16.03 2.86
CA LYS A 90 6.62 -16.16 2.70
C LYS A 90 5.90 -16.37 4.01
N THR A 91 6.48 -17.10 4.95
CA THR A 91 5.79 -17.42 6.21
C THR A 91 6.60 -16.96 7.41
N VAL A 92 6.00 -16.14 8.26
CA VAL A 92 6.50 -15.81 9.59
C VAL A 92 5.88 -16.77 10.59
N THR A 93 6.71 -17.55 11.28
CA THR A 93 6.27 -18.31 12.46
C THR A 93 6.33 -17.39 13.67
N LEU A 94 5.19 -17.17 14.32
CA LEU A 94 5.08 -16.24 15.44
C LEU A 94 5.59 -16.84 16.75
N ASP A 95 6.27 -16.04 17.56
CA ASP A 95 6.81 -16.44 18.87
C ASP A 95 5.70 -16.86 19.85
N GLY A 96 4.54 -16.21 19.75
CA GLY A 96 3.32 -16.54 20.51
C GLY A 96 2.50 -17.71 19.94
N GLY A 97 2.98 -18.34 18.86
CA GLY A 97 2.25 -19.34 18.08
C GLY A 97 1.33 -18.74 17.01
N GLY A 98 1.06 -19.54 15.98
CA GLY A 98 0.38 -19.08 14.77
C GLY A 98 1.35 -18.57 13.70
N THR A 99 0.81 -17.97 12.65
CA THR A 99 1.60 -17.57 11.46
C THR A 99 1.17 -16.25 10.87
N ILE A 100 2.09 -15.61 10.16
CA ILE A 100 1.78 -14.61 9.13
C ILE A 100 2.20 -15.20 7.79
N THR A 101 1.29 -15.22 6.82
CA THR A 101 1.58 -15.65 5.45
C THR A 101 1.53 -14.42 4.55
N LEU A 102 2.65 -14.14 3.88
CA LEU A 102 2.76 -13.14 2.83
C LEU A 102 2.36 -13.78 1.50
N GLU A 103 1.41 -13.15 0.82
CA GLU A 103 0.91 -13.62 -0.47
C GLU A 103 1.95 -13.37 -1.57
N ASP A 104 1.95 -14.25 -2.56
CA ASP A 104 2.67 -13.99 -3.81
C ASP A 104 1.99 -12.85 -4.57
N GLY A 105 2.82 -11.98 -5.17
CA GLY A 105 2.36 -10.87 -5.99
C GLY A 105 3.49 -10.37 -6.89
N ASP A 106 3.15 -9.45 -7.79
CA ASP A 106 4.10 -8.83 -8.72
C ASP A 106 4.89 -7.66 -8.10
N THR A 107 4.69 -7.41 -6.80
CA THR A 107 5.33 -6.35 -6.02
C THR A 107 6.56 -6.86 -5.26
N SER A 108 7.56 -5.99 -5.11
CA SER A 108 8.84 -6.23 -4.43
C SER A 108 8.89 -5.63 -3.03
N PHE A 109 8.26 -4.49 -2.79
CA PHE A 109 8.39 -3.71 -1.54
C PHE A 109 7.15 -3.77 -0.66
N VAL A 110 5.99 -4.17 -1.19
CA VAL A 110 4.76 -4.45 -0.44
C VAL A 110 4.23 -5.84 -0.75
N ALA A 111 3.61 -6.48 0.24
CA ALA A 111 2.87 -7.73 0.06
C ALA A 111 1.55 -7.69 0.81
N MET A 112 0.51 -8.33 0.25
CA MET A 112 -0.67 -8.68 1.04
C MET A 112 -0.30 -9.79 2.03
N TYR A 113 -0.97 -9.83 3.18
CA TYR A 113 -0.76 -10.89 4.14
C TYR A 113 -2.05 -11.30 4.86
N THR A 114 -2.02 -12.53 5.37
CA THR A 114 -2.96 -13.05 6.38
C THR A 114 -2.18 -13.41 7.63
N ALA A 115 -2.62 -12.93 8.79
CA ALA A 115 -2.04 -13.26 10.08
C ALA A 115 -3.06 -14.00 10.95
N GLU A 116 -2.66 -15.17 11.43
CA GLU A 116 -3.46 -16.09 12.25
C GLU A 116 -2.70 -16.38 13.56
N PRO A 117 -2.65 -15.42 14.50
CA PRO A 117 -1.99 -15.65 15.78
C PRO A 117 -2.80 -16.65 16.62
N PHE A 118 -2.12 -17.41 17.49
CA PHE A 118 -2.82 -18.31 18.42
C PHE A 118 -3.69 -17.56 19.44
N VAL A 119 -3.26 -16.34 19.82
CA VAL A 119 -3.99 -15.43 20.70
C VAL A 119 -4.28 -14.13 19.96
N GLY A 120 -5.54 -13.71 19.97
CA GLY A 120 -6.00 -12.52 19.24
C GLY A 120 -6.86 -12.90 18.04
N ASN A 121 -7.33 -11.89 17.31
CA ASN A 121 -8.12 -12.11 16.11
C ASN A 121 -7.20 -12.29 14.90
N PRO A 122 -7.58 -13.17 13.95
CA PRO A 122 -6.99 -13.15 12.62
C PRO A 122 -7.12 -11.78 11.99
N THR A 123 -6.16 -11.41 11.16
CA THR A 123 -6.17 -10.13 10.45
C THR A 123 -5.62 -10.32 9.05
N VAL A 124 -6.03 -9.44 8.15
CA VAL A 124 -5.52 -9.36 6.78
C VAL A 124 -4.99 -7.97 6.55
N GLY A 125 -4.11 -7.78 5.58
CA GLY A 125 -3.65 -6.45 5.26
C GLY A 125 -2.56 -6.40 4.23
N VAL A 126 -1.83 -5.29 4.22
CA VAL A 126 -0.59 -5.14 3.47
C VAL A 126 0.54 -4.81 4.42
N VAL A 127 1.74 -5.27 4.10
CA VAL A 127 2.97 -4.92 4.82
C VAL A 127 4.08 -4.64 3.82
N GLY A 128 4.85 -3.59 4.06
CA GLY A 128 5.92 -3.24 3.14
C GLY A 128 6.94 -2.25 3.68
N VAL A 129 7.99 -2.04 2.89
CA VAL A 129 9.02 -1.02 3.11
C VAL A 129 8.49 0.30 2.58
N SER A 130 8.03 1.17 3.50
CA SER A 130 7.41 2.44 3.15
C SER A 130 8.35 3.38 2.40
N THR A 131 7.83 4.11 1.42
CA THR A 131 8.55 5.19 0.74
C THR A 131 8.85 6.30 1.73
N GLU A 132 10.12 6.70 1.85
CA GLU A 132 10.47 7.85 2.70
C GLU A 132 9.82 9.14 2.17
N ALA A 133 9.43 10.04 3.09
CA ALA A 133 8.80 11.30 2.73
C ALA A 133 9.60 12.16 1.74
N ARG A 134 10.93 12.05 1.73
CA ARG A 134 11.82 12.76 0.81
C ARG A 134 11.81 12.20 -0.62
N ASP A 135 11.43 10.93 -0.76
CA ASP A 135 11.43 10.19 -2.01
C ASP A 135 10.03 10.17 -2.65
N LEU A 136 8.98 10.56 -1.92
CA LEU A 136 7.64 10.72 -2.47
C LEU A 136 7.59 11.79 -3.58
N PRO A 137 6.85 11.56 -4.68
CA PRO A 137 6.59 12.58 -5.67
C PRO A 137 5.87 13.78 -5.03
N VAL A 138 6.35 14.99 -5.34
CA VAL A 138 5.74 16.25 -4.87
C VAL A 138 4.68 16.81 -5.82
N SER A 139 4.62 16.28 -7.04
CA SER A 139 3.66 16.69 -8.07
C SER A 139 3.53 15.64 -9.17
N GLY A 140 2.35 15.54 -9.79
CA GLY A 140 2.11 14.72 -10.98
C GLY A 140 1.17 13.55 -10.69
N SER A 141 0.89 12.75 -11.71
CA SER A 141 -0.01 11.60 -11.59
C SER A 141 0.71 10.31 -11.97
N VAL A 142 0.44 9.25 -11.22
CA VAL A 142 0.96 7.89 -11.43
C VAL A 142 -0.21 6.92 -11.45
N SER A 143 -0.16 5.93 -12.33
CA SER A 143 -1.13 4.84 -12.37
C SER A 143 -0.44 3.53 -12.05
N TYR A 144 -1.07 2.75 -11.18
CA TYR A 144 -0.60 1.45 -10.70
C TYR A 144 -1.59 0.37 -11.13
N ALA A 145 -1.07 -0.81 -11.45
CA ALA A 145 -1.87 -2.00 -11.73
C ALA A 145 -1.47 -3.14 -10.79
N GLY A 146 -2.45 -3.91 -10.34
CA GLY A 146 -2.18 -5.00 -9.41
C GLY A 146 -3.38 -5.85 -9.09
N SER A 147 -3.40 -6.35 -7.86
CA SER A 147 -4.38 -7.36 -7.43
C SER A 147 -4.98 -7.04 -6.07
N SER A 148 -6.18 -7.54 -5.84
CA SER A 148 -6.93 -7.39 -4.59
C SER A 148 -7.51 -8.72 -4.11
N GLN A 149 -7.70 -8.81 -2.80
CA GLN A 149 -8.53 -9.82 -2.13
C GLN A 149 -9.67 -9.11 -1.41
N ILE A 150 -10.90 -9.50 -1.70
CA ILE A 150 -12.11 -8.80 -1.24
C ILE A 150 -13.11 -9.82 -0.73
N VAL A 151 -13.66 -9.53 0.44
CA VAL A 151 -14.86 -10.20 0.96
C VAL A 151 -16.04 -9.26 0.81
N ILE A 152 -17.15 -9.76 0.27
CA ILE A 152 -18.42 -9.04 0.18
C ILE A 152 -19.49 -9.84 0.91
N ILE A 153 -20.30 -9.18 1.74
CA ILE A 153 -21.49 -9.76 2.37
C ILE A 153 -22.67 -8.89 1.93
N ASP A 154 -23.62 -9.46 1.19
CA ASP A 154 -24.76 -8.70 0.63
C ASP A 154 -26.06 -8.79 1.47
N GLY A 155 -25.97 -9.41 2.65
CA GLY A 155 -27.09 -9.74 3.53
C GLY A 155 -27.68 -11.13 3.28
N SER A 156 -27.41 -11.73 2.13
CA SER A 156 -27.89 -13.07 1.76
C SER A 156 -26.76 -14.09 1.56
N ALA A 157 -25.60 -13.62 1.10
CA ALA A 157 -24.45 -14.45 0.80
C ALA A 157 -23.15 -13.70 1.12
N LEU A 158 -22.12 -14.51 1.31
CA LEU A 158 -20.73 -14.11 1.45
C LEU A 158 -20.00 -14.48 0.15
N TYR A 159 -19.16 -13.56 -0.33
CA TYR A 159 -18.34 -13.73 -1.51
C TYR A 159 -16.88 -13.55 -1.10
N GLU A 160 -16.03 -14.54 -1.41
CA GLU A 160 -14.58 -14.46 -1.25
C GLU A 160 -13.98 -14.33 -2.63
N LEU A 161 -13.44 -13.15 -2.94
CA LEU A 161 -13.11 -12.75 -4.30
C LEU A 161 -11.66 -12.31 -4.40
N ARG A 162 -11.07 -12.60 -5.56
CA ARG A 162 -9.81 -12.01 -6.03
C ARG A 162 -10.07 -11.30 -7.34
N GLY A 163 -9.33 -10.23 -7.61
CA GLY A 163 -9.47 -9.51 -8.88
C GLY A 163 -8.38 -8.49 -9.12
N SER A 164 -8.59 -7.68 -10.16
CA SER A 164 -7.67 -6.66 -10.61
C SER A 164 -7.86 -5.37 -9.81
N THR A 165 -6.74 -4.69 -9.53
CA THR A 165 -6.72 -3.35 -8.94
C THR A 165 -6.08 -2.38 -9.93
N GLN A 166 -6.71 -1.22 -10.09
CA GLN A 166 -6.10 -0.04 -10.71
C GLN A 166 -6.15 1.10 -9.71
N ALA A 167 -5.01 1.72 -9.43
CA ALA A 167 -4.95 2.89 -8.58
C ALA A 167 -4.34 4.06 -9.35
N ALA A 168 -4.93 5.24 -9.26
CA ALA A 168 -4.39 6.47 -9.82
C ALA A 168 -4.10 7.43 -8.66
N ALA A 169 -2.82 7.74 -8.44
CA ALA A 169 -2.40 8.70 -7.44
C ALA A 169 -2.08 10.04 -8.11
N THR A 170 -2.64 11.13 -7.59
CA THR A 170 -2.32 12.49 -8.00
C THR A 170 -1.62 13.21 -6.85
N PHE A 171 -0.32 13.44 -7.00
CA PHE A 171 0.51 14.16 -6.06
C PHE A 171 0.46 15.66 -6.31
N GLN A 172 0.39 16.43 -5.23
CA GLN A 172 0.37 17.90 -5.23
C GLN A 172 1.21 18.42 -4.05
N ASP A 173 1.69 19.66 -4.15
CA ASP A 173 2.42 20.25 -3.03
C ASP A 173 1.50 20.38 -1.81
N GLY A 174 1.86 19.69 -0.72
CA GLY A 174 1.06 19.64 0.51
C GLY A 174 -0.08 18.60 0.52
N GLY A 175 -0.20 17.72 -0.48
CA GLY A 175 -1.21 16.66 -0.45
C GLY A 175 -1.45 15.95 -1.79
N GLY A 176 -2.67 15.47 -1.97
CA GLY A 176 -3.09 14.76 -3.18
C GLY A 176 -4.24 13.80 -2.91
N ASP A 177 -4.54 12.98 -3.90
CA ASP A 177 -5.61 12.00 -3.84
C ASP A 177 -5.23 10.70 -4.54
N VAL A 178 -5.92 9.62 -4.17
CA VAL A 178 -5.84 8.32 -4.81
C VAL A 178 -7.26 7.86 -5.15
N ASP A 179 -7.47 7.56 -6.42
CA ASP A 179 -8.66 6.86 -6.91
C ASP A 179 -8.32 5.38 -7.13
N ILE A 180 -9.16 4.47 -6.63
CA ILE A 180 -8.90 3.03 -6.66
C ILE A 180 -10.10 2.33 -7.29
N THR A 181 -9.84 1.48 -8.28
CA THR A 181 -10.84 0.62 -8.91
C THR A 181 -10.47 -0.84 -8.67
N PHE A 182 -11.43 -1.61 -8.18
CA PHE A 182 -11.39 -3.06 -8.14
C PHE A 182 -12.35 -3.64 -9.17
N ALA A 183 -11.85 -4.55 -10.01
CA ALA A 183 -12.61 -5.14 -11.10
C ALA A 183 -12.26 -6.63 -11.27
N ASP A 184 -12.94 -7.29 -12.22
CA ASP A 184 -12.72 -8.70 -12.55
C ASP A 184 -12.76 -9.60 -11.30
N LEU A 185 -13.71 -9.31 -10.38
CA LEU A 185 -13.80 -10.00 -9.10
C LEU A 185 -14.37 -11.41 -9.29
N ASN A 186 -13.52 -12.42 -9.09
CA ASN A 186 -13.85 -13.84 -9.26
C ASN A 186 -13.55 -14.61 -7.96
N GLY A 187 -14.26 -15.69 -7.71
CA GLY A 187 -14.00 -16.54 -6.55
C GLY A 187 -15.21 -17.38 -6.17
N THR A 188 -15.51 -17.44 -4.88
CA THR A 188 -16.55 -18.32 -4.34
C THR A 188 -17.66 -17.51 -3.72
N ARG A 189 -18.91 -17.92 -3.97
CA ARG A 189 -20.11 -17.45 -3.27
C ARG A 189 -20.61 -18.54 -2.33
N SER A 190 -20.81 -18.18 -1.07
CA SER A 190 -21.34 -19.03 0.00
C SER A 190 -22.61 -18.40 0.59
N GLY A 191 -23.70 -19.14 0.67
CA GLY A 191 -24.99 -18.63 1.19
C GLY A 191 -25.97 -19.76 1.45
N PRO A 192 -27.29 -19.52 1.47
CA PRO A 192 -28.29 -20.58 1.50
C PRO A 192 -28.15 -21.48 0.26
N GLY A 193 -27.54 -22.66 0.42
CA GLY A 193 -27.24 -23.60 -0.64
C GLY A 193 -25.79 -24.04 -0.65
N ASP A 194 -25.41 -24.79 -1.68
CA ASP A 194 -24.03 -25.21 -1.87
C ASP A 194 -23.16 -24.02 -2.34
N PRO A 195 -21.89 -23.93 -1.89
CA PRO A 195 -20.95 -22.96 -2.43
C PRO A 195 -20.81 -23.09 -3.95
N ALA A 196 -20.68 -21.95 -4.65
CA ALA A 196 -20.57 -21.91 -6.09
C ALA A 196 -19.47 -20.95 -6.55
N ASP A 197 -18.77 -21.32 -7.62
CA ASP A 197 -17.82 -20.44 -8.29
C ASP A 197 -18.57 -19.29 -8.98
N VAL A 198 -18.03 -18.08 -8.85
CA VAL A 198 -18.57 -16.86 -9.42
C VAL A 198 -17.48 -16.07 -10.14
N THR A 199 -17.88 -15.34 -11.19
CA THR A 199 -16.96 -14.53 -11.98
C THR A 199 -17.54 -13.15 -12.25
N ASN A 200 -16.67 -12.14 -12.34
CA ASN A 200 -17.03 -10.74 -12.57
C ASN A 200 -18.21 -10.28 -11.70
N VAL A 201 -18.09 -10.50 -10.38
CA VAL A 201 -19.16 -10.27 -9.41
C VAL A 201 -19.53 -8.80 -9.35
N ALA A 202 -18.54 -7.92 -9.26
CA ALA A 202 -18.78 -6.49 -9.15
C ALA A 202 -17.57 -5.66 -9.60
N ARG A 203 -17.83 -4.37 -9.81
CA ARG A 203 -16.81 -3.31 -9.86
C ARG A 203 -17.01 -2.40 -8.66
N ILE A 204 -15.94 -2.17 -7.91
CA ILE A 204 -15.92 -1.27 -6.75
C ILE A 204 -14.97 -0.12 -7.09
N GLN A 205 -15.36 1.10 -6.76
CA GLN A 205 -14.49 2.27 -6.93
C GLN A 205 -14.48 3.09 -5.64
N ILE A 206 -13.29 3.51 -5.21
CA ILE A 206 -13.06 4.41 -4.08
C ILE A 206 -12.41 5.66 -4.67
N ASP A 207 -13.10 6.78 -4.58
CA ASP A 207 -12.66 8.05 -5.16
C ASP A 207 -12.16 9.00 -4.08
N ASN A 208 -11.13 9.78 -4.41
CA ASN A 208 -10.60 10.88 -3.61
C ASN A 208 -10.08 10.47 -2.22
N ALA A 209 -9.39 9.34 -2.09
CA ALA A 209 -8.69 9.02 -0.84
C ALA A 209 -7.49 9.97 -0.67
N MET A 210 -7.48 10.77 0.40
CA MET A 210 -6.53 11.88 0.55
C MET A 210 -5.13 11.40 0.90
N ILE A 211 -4.12 11.88 0.18
CA ILE A 211 -2.72 11.64 0.47
C ILE A 211 -2.25 12.55 1.60
N ALA A 212 -1.71 11.97 2.67
CA ALA A 212 -1.07 12.67 3.77
C ALA A 212 -0.02 11.79 4.46
N ASN A 213 1.09 12.40 4.88
CA ASN A 213 2.15 11.74 5.67
C ASN A 213 2.69 10.43 5.07
N GLY A 214 2.78 10.34 3.74
CA GLY A 214 3.29 9.14 3.05
C GLY A 214 2.31 7.97 2.93
N GLY A 215 1.05 8.19 3.28
CA GLY A 215 -0.04 7.27 2.98
C GLY A 215 -1.27 8.01 2.47
N PHE A 216 -2.40 7.29 2.42
CA PHE A 216 -3.68 7.84 2.03
C PHE A 216 -4.82 7.26 2.86
N THR A 217 -5.87 8.05 3.08
CA THR A 217 -7.06 7.64 3.82
C THR A 217 -8.35 8.26 3.31
N GLY A 218 -9.48 7.63 3.63
CA GLY A 218 -10.82 8.15 3.32
C GLY A 218 -11.30 7.80 1.90
N GLY A 219 -11.96 8.76 1.25
CA GLY A 219 -12.60 8.61 -0.05
C GLY A 219 -14.09 8.25 0.03
N THR A 220 -14.73 8.16 -1.13
CA THR A 220 -16.14 7.79 -1.30
C THR A 220 -16.26 6.55 -2.17
N ALA A 221 -17.18 5.65 -1.84
CA ALA A 221 -17.30 4.37 -2.53
C ALA A 221 -18.47 4.32 -3.51
N THR A 222 -18.29 3.59 -4.61
CA THR A 222 -19.38 3.16 -5.48
C THR A 222 -19.28 1.66 -5.77
N LEU A 223 -20.44 1.01 -5.89
CA LEU A 223 -20.55 -0.40 -6.24
C LEU A 223 -21.44 -0.55 -7.48
N THR A 224 -20.95 -1.26 -8.49
CA THR A 224 -21.74 -1.68 -9.65
C THR A 224 -21.68 -3.20 -9.79
N SER A 225 -22.83 -3.86 -9.84
CA SER A 225 -22.92 -5.32 -9.96
C SER A 225 -24.17 -5.74 -10.73
N THR A 226 -24.07 -6.89 -11.40
CA THR A 226 -25.23 -7.61 -11.99
C THR A 226 -25.62 -8.84 -11.18
N GLN A 227 -24.82 -9.23 -10.18
CA GLN A 227 -25.00 -10.42 -9.35
C GLN A 227 -25.40 -10.09 -7.91
N ILE A 228 -24.92 -8.96 -7.40
CA ILE A 228 -25.33 -8.37 -6.13
C ILE A 228 -26.44 -7.35 -6.42
N THR A 229 -27.58 -7.54 -5.78
CA THR A 229 -28.77 -6.69 -6.00
C THR A 229 -28.93 -5.62 -4.93
N THR A 230 -28.27 -5.79 -3.78
CA THR A 230 -28.18 -4.78 -2.73
C THR A 230 -27.28 -3.63 -3.20
N THR A 231 -27.79 -2.40 -3.11
CA THR A 231 -27.04 -1.19 -3.46
C THR A 231 -26.57 -0.48 -2.20
N LEU A 232 -25.49 0.30 -2.33
CA LEU A 232 -25.08 1.22 -1.26
C LEU A 232 -26.20 2.24 -0.99
N SER A 233 -26.53 2.45 0.28
CA SER A 233 -27.59 3.35 0.72
C SER A 233 -27.27 4.83 0.54
N GLY A 234 -25.98 5.19 0.41
CA GLY A 234 -25.47 6.56 0.46
C GLY A 234 -25.17 7.05 1.88
N SER A 235 -25.39 6.20 2.90
CA SER A 235 -25.03 6.45 4.31
C SER A 235 -23.93 5.51 4.81
N GLU A 236 -23.27 4.79 3.90
CA GLU A 236 -22.21 3.86 4.22
C GLU A 236 -21.00 4.54 4.88
N VAL A 237 -20.33 3.79 5.75
CA VAL A 237 -19.04 4.20 6.32
C VAL A 237 -17.92 3.64 5.47
N VAL A 238 -17.20 4.53 4.78
CA VAL A 238 -16.02 4.18 3.99
C VAL A 238 -14.75 4.45 4.80
N THR A 239 -13.97 3.39 5.05
CA THR A 239 -12.65 3.49 5.66
C THR A 239 -11.63 2.90 4.71
N THR A 240 -10.80 3.74 4.11
CA THR A 240 -9.63 3.33 3.32
C THR A 240 -8.36 3.73 4.07
N SER A 241 -7.36 2.87 4.06
CA SER A 241 -6.03 3.18 4.58
C SER A 241 -4.96 2.46 3.78
N GLY A 242 -4.00 3.20 3.26
CA GLY A 242 -2.87 2.62 2.55
C GLY A 242 -1.65 3.52 2.52
N GLY A 243 -0.62 3.02 1.86
CA GLY A 243 0.72 3.59 1.81
C GLY A 243 1.36 3.45 0.45
N PHE A 244 2.44 4.20 0.26
CA PHE A 244 3.36 4.05 -0.86
C PHE A 244 4.62 3.30 -0.41
N TYR A 245 5.14 2.42 -1.25
CA TYR A 245 6.22 1.50 -0.89
C TYR A 245 7.34 1.52 -1.93
N GLY A 246 8.55 1.22 -1.45
CA GLY A 246 9.74 1.19 -2.30
C GLY A 246 10.28 2.58 -2.66
N PRO A 247 11.28 2.64 -3.56
CA PRO A 247 11.82 3.90 -4.02
C PRO A 247 10.75 4.68 -4.79
N ARG A 248 10.68 6.00 -4.60
CA ARG A 248 9.85 6.91 -5.41
C ARG A 248 8.35 6.58 -5.49
N ALA A 249 7.81 5.87 -4.50
CA ALA A 249 6.45 5.36 -4.54
C ALA A 249 6.20 4.47 -5.77
N ASP A 250 7.17 3.65 -6.14
CA ASP A 250 7.04 2.69 -7.25
C ASP A 250 5.95 1.64 -6.98
N GLU A 251 5.50 1.46 -5.72
CA GLU A 251 4.41 0.56 -5.37
C GLU A 251 3.40 1.22 -4.42
N ILE A 252 2.16 0.72 -4.45
CA ILE A 252 1.06 1.15 -3.59
C ILE A 252 0.34 -0.07 -3.01
N GLY A 253 -0.17 0.07 -1.79
CA GLY A 253 -1.01 -0.95 -1.19
C GLY A 253 -1.86 -0.41 -0.06
N GLY A 254 -2.92 -1.12 0.27
CA GLY A 254 -3.80 -0.70 1.36
C GLY A 254 -4.89 -1.71 1.68
N VAL A 255 -5.74 -1.29 2.61
CA VAL A 255 -6.98 -1.97 2.98
C VAL A 255 -8.14 -1.01 2.89
N PHE A 256 -9.34 -1.55 2.74
CA PHE A 256 -10.56 -0.78 2.80
C PHE A 256 -11.68 -1.56 3.48
N VAL A 257 -12.65 -0.80 3.98
CA VAL A 257 -13.95 -1.23 4.47
C VAL A 257 -14.99 -0.28 3.89
N ILE A 258 -16.08 -0.84 3.37
CA ILE A 258 -17.31 -0.13 3.07
C ILE A 258 -18.40 -0.84 3.87
N ASP A 259 -18.81 -0.23 4.98
CA ASP A 259 -19.84 -0.77 5.85
C ASP A 259 -21.15 -0.02 5.64
N ASP A 260 -22.07 -0.66 4.93
CA ASP A 260 -23.45 -0.26 4.72
C ASP A 260 -24.38 -1.29 5.37
N THR A 261 -24.09 -1.68 6.61
CA THR A 261 -24.96 -2.56 7.42
C THR A 261 -25.72 -1.80 8.49
N GLN A 262 -25.49 -0.49 8.60
CA GLN A 262 -26.21 0.40 9.49
C GLN A 262 -27.55 0.82 8.87
N ASP A 263 -28.50 1.20 9.74
CA ASP A 263 -29.85 1.64 9.39
C ASP A 263 -30.65 0.64 8.53
N GLU A 264 -30.64 0.82 7.21
CA GLU A 264 -31.42 0.03 6.24
C GLU A 264 -30.54 -0.83 5.33
N GLY A 265 -29.22 -0.68 5.42
CA GLY A 265 -28.27 -1.40 4.57
C GLY A 265 -28.00 -2.84 5.06
N SER A 266 -27.57 -3.70 4.15
CA SER A 266 -27.15 -5.09 4.47
C SER A 266 -25.82 -5.46 3.84
N LEU A 267 -25.06 -4.46 3.39
CA LEU A 267 -23.91 -4.64 2.53
C LEU A 267 -22.61 -4.30 3.28
N SER A 268 -21.68 -5.25 3.33
CA SER A 268 -20.35 -5.03 3.90
C SER A 268 -19.31 -5.51 2.91
N LEU A 269 -18.38 -4.63 2.55
CA LEU A 269 -17.24 -4.94 1.70
C LEU A 269 -15.98 -4.66 2.49
N GLN A 270 -15.01 -5.57 2.38
CA GLN A 270 -13.72 -5.36 3.00
C GLN A 270 -12.65 -6.05 2.18
N GLY A 271 -11.45 -5.48 2.13
CA GLY A 271 -10.39 -6.06 1.32
C GLY A 271 -9.05 -5.42 1.50
N SER A 272 -8.06 -6.02 0.84
CA SER A 272 -6.70 -5.55 0.71
C SER A 272 -6.29 -5.55 -0.76
N PHE A 273 -5.29 -4.74 -1.09
CA PHE A 273 -4.76 -4.66 -2.45
C PHE A 273 -3.31 -4.21 -2.46
N VAL A 274 -2.60 -4.60 -3.51
CA VAL A 274 -1.25 -4.13 -3.85
C VAL A 274 -1.16 -3.89 -5.35
N ALA A 275 -0.37 -2.91 -5.78
CA ALA A 275 -0.15 -2.56 -7.18
C ALA A 275 1.21 -1.88 -7.40
N ASN A 276 1.72 -1.94 -8.63
CA ASN A 276 2.97 -1.31 -9.09
C ASN A 276 2.79 -0.59 -10.45
#